data_AF-A0A7J9AUR1-F1
#
_entry.id   AF-A0A7J9AUR1-F1
#
_cell.length_a   1.000
_cell.length_b   1.000
_cell.length_c   1.000
_cell.angle_alpha   90.00
_cell.angle_beta   90.00
_cell.angle_gamma   90.00
#
_symmetry.space_group_name_H-M   'P 1'
#
loop_
_entity.id
_entity.type
_entity.pdbx_description
1 polymer ?
#
loop_
_entity_poly.entity_id
_entity_poly.type
_entity_poly.pdbx_seq_one_letter_code
_entity_poly.pdbx_strand_id
1 'polypeptide(L)'
;MVVFQYGSIVLFNVRECDVDQYLKIVEKHASGLLPEMRKDEYEVIEMPTLNTWMQAGLDYIMLQFLNIDGIRTIGSVLGQSIALDYYVRQVDGMVAEFTDINRGMEKTGTFTMDSKKLFQIVGKANSNLADVILKLGLFE
;
A
#
# COMPACT_ATOMS: atom_id res chain seq x y z
N MET A 1 13.26 -7.99 -8.04
CA MET A 1 11.87 -7.99 -7.55
C MET A 1 11.88 -8.36 -6.08
N VAL A 2 11.17 -7.61 -5.25
CA VAL A 2 10.93 -7.91 -3.84
C VAL A 2 9.42 -7.96 -3.64
N VAL A 3 8.91 -8.99 -2.98
CA VAL A 3 7.49 -9.14 -2.64
C VAL A 3 7.36 -9.00 -1.13
N PHE A 4 6.49 -8.09 -0.69
CA PHE A 4 6.30 -7.80 0.72
C PHE A 4 5.03 -8.45 1.27
N GLN A 5 5.06 -8.83 2.55
CA GLN A 5 3.95 -9.52 3.21
C GLN A 5 2.69 -8.66 3.36
N TYR A 6 2.83 -7.34 3.31
CA TYR A 6 1.72 -6.39 3.30
C TYR A 6 1.08 -6.22 1.90
N GLY A 7 1.46 -7.02 0.91
CA GLY A 7 0.77 -7.11 -0.39
C GLY A 7 1.30 -6.17 -1.48
N SER A 8 2.47 -5.57 -1.29
CA SER A 8 3.13 -4.77 -2.34
C SER A 8 4.26 -5.55 -3.02
N ILE A 9 4.62 -5.12 -4.23
CA ILE A 9 5.70 -5.69 -5.03
C ILE A 9 6.55 -4.52 -5.52
N VAL A 10 7.87 -4.60 -5.32
CA VAL A 10 8.81 -3.61 -5.85
C VAL A 10 9.66 -4.26 -6.94
N LEU A 11 9.59 -3.69 -8.13
CA LEU A 11 10.38 -4.06 -9.29
C LEU A 11 11.49 -3.03 -9.47
N PHE A 12 12.73 -3.50 -9.58
CA PHE A 12 13.90 -2.65 -9.76
C PHE A 12 14.42 -2.80 -11.18
N ASN A 13 14.54 -1.68 -11.89
CA ASN A 13 15.11 -1.63 -13.24
C ASN A 13 14.48 -2.65 -14.21
N VAL A 14 13.15 -2.77 -14.16
CA VAL A 14 12.37 -3.62 -15.06
C VAL A 14 11.67 -2.73 -16.08
N ARG A 15 11.75 -3.08 -17.36
CA ARG A 15 11.04 -2.34 -18.42
C ARG A 15 9.55 -2.56 -18.27
N GLU A 16 8.75 -1.55 -18.60
CA GLU A 16 7.28 -1.62 -18.47
C GLU A 16 6.68 -2.83 -19.20
N CYS A 17 7.19 -3.18 -20.39
CA CYS A 17 6.72 -4.33 -21.16
C CYS A 17 6.92 -5.68 -20.46
N ASP A 18 7.87 -5.75 -19.53
CA ASP A 18 8.23 -6.99 -18.83
C ASP A 18 7.50 -7.10 -17.47
N VAL A 19 6.91 -5.99 -16.97
CA VAL A 19 6.25 -5.93 -15.65
C VAL A 19 5.15 -6.99 -15.52
N ASP A 20 4.27 -7.11 -16.52
CA ASP A 20 3.16 -8.06 -16.51
C ASP A 20 3.62 -9.52 -16.38
N GLN A 21 4.79 -9.85 -16.92
CA GLN A 21 5.36 -11.18 -16.80
C GLN A 21 5.74 -11.49 -15.35
N TYR A 22 6.34 -10.53 -14.65
CA TYR A 22 6.70 -10.69 -13.24
C TYR A 22 5.46 -10.73 -12.34
N LEU A 23 4.45 -9.91 -12.63
CA LEU A 23 3.18 -9.92 -11.89
C LEU A 23 2.49 -11.27 -11.98
N LYS A 24 2.43 -11.90 -13.16
CA LYS A 24 1.85 -13.25 -13.34
C LYS A 24 2.52 -14.32 -12.46
N ILE A 25 3.82 -14.19 -12.20
CA ILE A 25 4.53 -15.13 -11.31
C ILE A 25 4.03 -14.97 -9.87
N VAL A 26 3.83 -13.73 -9.43
CA VAL A 26 3.33 -13.43 -8.08
C VAL A 26 1.86 -13.83 -7.96
N GLU A 27 1.01 -13.51 -8.93
CA GLU A 27 -0.41 -13.89 -8.96
C GLU A 27 -0.63 -15.39 -8.79
N LYS A 28 0.24 -16.22 -9.38
CA LYS A 28 0.15 -17.67 -9.26
C LYS A 28 0.35 -18.18 -7.82
N HIS A 29 1.08 -17.43 -6.99
CA HIS A 29 1.45 -17.84 -5.63
C HIS A 29 0.78 -16.98 -4.55
N ALA A 30 0.22 -15.83 -4.94
CA ALA A 30 -0.49 -14.93 -4.05
C ALA A 30 -1.97 -15.32 -3.93
N SER A 31 -2.57 -14.94 -2.81
CA SER A 31 -4.01 -15.07 -2.56
C SER A 31 -4.56 -13.69 -2.19
N GLY A 32 -5.83 -13.43 -2.51
CA GLY A 32 -6.47 -12.15 -2.19
C GLY A 32 -6.01 -11.00 -3.09
N LEU A 33 -6.03 -11.21 -4.42
CA LEU A 33 -5.74 -10.17 -5.39
C LEU A 33 -6.69 -8.98 -5.20
N LEU A 34 -6.10 -7.78 -5.22
CA LEU A 34 -6.87 -6.55 -5.16
C LEU A 34 -7.55 -6.30 -6.51
N PRO A 35 -8.80 -5.81 -6.51
CA PRO A 35 -9.50 -5.46 -7.75
C PRO A 35 -8.85 -4.30 -8.49
N GLU A 36 -8.08 -3.46 -7.78
CA GLU A 36 -7.34 -2.33 -8.34
C GLU A 36 -5.91 -2.36 -7.81
N MET A 37 -4.93 -2.47 -8.71
CA MET A 37 -3.51 -2.38 -8.39
C MET A 37 -3.05 -0.93 -8.48
N ARG A 38 -2.27 -0.50 -7.49
CA ARG A 38 -1.62 0.82 -7.47
C ARG A 38 -0.17 0.67 -7.94
N LYS A 39 0.25 1.60 -8.78
CA LYS A 39 1.62 1.68 -9.30
C LYS A 39 2.17 3.05 -8.94
N ASP A 40 3.39 3.07 -8.44
CA ASP A 40 4.17 4.27 -8.18
C ASP A 40 5.58 4.05 -8.74
N GLU A 41 6.14 5.09 -9.34
CA GLU A 41 7.44 5.06 -10.00
C GLU A 41 8.36 6.04 -9.31
N TYR A 42 9.55 5.56 -8.94
CA TYR A 42 10.51 6.37 -8.20
C TYR A 42 11.90 6.19 -8.78
N GLU A 43 12.53 7.29 -9.17
CA GLU A 43 13.84 7.25 -9.82
C GLU A 43 14.97 7.15 -8.78
N VAL A 44 15.93 6.26 -9.04
CA VAL A 44 17.14 6.13 -8.21
C VAL A 44 18.34 6.46 -9.08
N ILE A 45 19.03 7.56 -8.74
CA ILE A 45 20.12 8.11 -9.53
C ILE A 45 21.42 7.97 -8.74
N GLU A 46 22.40 7.28 -9.33
CA GLU A 46 23.75 7.19 -8.78
C GLU A 46 24.59 8.38 -9.28
N MET A 47 25.08 9.19 -8.35
CA MET A 47 25.91 10.37 -8.60
C MET A 47 27.10 10.41 -7.63
N PRO A 48 28.27 9.87 -8.02
CA PRO A 48 29.45 9.80 -7.15
C PRO A 48 29.98 11.17 -6.69
N THR A 49 29.64 12.23 -7.43
CA THR A 49 30.06 13.62 -7.15
C THR A 49 29.12 14.34 -6.18
N LEU A 50 28.13 13.67 -5.60
CA LEU A 50 27.18 14.27 -4.67
C LEU A 50 27.92 14.70 -3.38
N ASN A 51 27.68 15.93 -2.92
CA ASN A 51 28.34 16.47 -1.72
C ASN A 51 27.90 15.78 -0.43
N THR A 52 26.67 15.29 -0.39
CA THR A 52 26.10 14.49 0.71
C THR A 52 26.01 13.02 0.29
N TRP A 53 25.81 12.13 1.26
CA TRP A 53 25.60 10.71 0.99
C TRP A 53 24.37 10.45 0.11
N MET A 54 23.28 11.15 0.41
CA MET A 54 22.01 11.08 -0.31
C MET A 54 21.37 12.46 -0.40
N GLN A 55 20.54 12.64 -1.41
CA GLN A 55 19.66 13.80 -1.56
C GLN A 55 18.33 13.34 -2.16
N ALA A 56 17.24 13.54 -1.42
CA ALA A 56 15.89 13.19 -1.86
C ALA A 56 15.23 14.38 -2.59
N GLY A 57 14.61 14.09 -3.73
CA GLY A 57 13.66 14.94 -4.43
C GLY A 57 12.22 14.43 -4.25
N LEU A 58 11.28 15.01 -5.00
CA LEU A 58 9.87 14.61 -4.95
C LEU A 58 9.69 13.17 -5.46
N ASP A 59 10.19 12.89 -6.67
CA ASP A 59 9.98 11.61 -7.38
C ASP A 59 11.30 10.86 -7.66
N TYR A 60 12.39 11.29 -7.02
CA TYR A 60 13.71 10.68 -7.19
C TYR A 60 14.58 10.78 -5.94
N ILE A 61 15.55 9.87 -5.83
CA ILE A 61 16.64 9.95 -4.85
C ILE A 61 17.99 9.88 -5.56
N MET A 62 18.87 10.81 -5.22
CA MET A 62 20.27 10.78 -5.62
C MET A 62 21.12 10.15 -4.51
N LEU A 63 22.03 9.26 -4.89
CA LEU A 63 22.91 8.53 -3.98
C LEU A 63 24.34 8.60 -4.51
N GLN A 64 25.35 8.66 -3.63
CA GLN A 64 26.74 8.56 -4.07
C GLN A 64 27.04 7.21 -4.74
N PHE A 65 26.51 6.12 -4.18
CA PHE A 65 26.51 4.80 -4.78
C PHE A 65 25.28 3.99 -4.36
N LEU A 66 24.84 3.06 -5.21
CA LEU A 66 23.73 2.17 -4.91
C LEU A 66 24.24 0.76 -4.58
N ASN A 67 24.07 0.32 -3.34
CA ASN A 67 24.36 -1.04 -2.91
C ASN A 67 23.08 -1.84 -2.63
N ILE A 68 23.25 -3.14 -2.33
CA ILE A 68 22.14 -4.06 -2.05
C ILE A 68 21.31 -3.58 -0.84
N ASP A 69 21.96 -3.06 0.19
CA ASP A 69 21.27 -2.52 1.37
C ASP A 69 20.44 -1.28 1.04
N GLY A 70 20.95 -0.41 0.16
CA GLY A 70 20.23 0.74 -0.38
C GLY A 70 19.01 0.31 -1.18
N ILE A 71 19.15 -0.66 -2.08
CA ILE A 71 18.03 -1.26 -2.83
C ILE A 71 16.97 -1.81 -1.86
N ARG A 72 17.39 -2.56 -0.83
CA ARG A 72 16.46 -3.12 0.17
C ARG A 72 15.75 -2.05 0.98
N THR A 73 16.46 -0.98 1.35
CA THR A 73 15.92 0.13 2.15
C THR A 73 14.90 0.92 1.34
N ILE A 74 15.29 1.34 0.13
CA ILE A 74 14.41 2.07 -0.80
C ILE A 74 13.18 1.23 -1.13
N GLY A 75 13.39 -0.06 -1.45
CA GLY A 75 12.29 -0.98 -1.73
C GLY A 75 11.32 -1.16 -0.56
N SER A 76 11.84 -1.24 0.66
CA SER A 76 10.99 -1.34 1.86
C SER A 76 10.14 -0.09 2.05
N VAL A 77 10.73 1.10 1.90
CA VAL A 77 10.01 2.38 2.07
C VAL A 77 8.95 2.56 0.98
N LEU A 78 9.29 2.31 -0.28
CA LEU A 78 8.33 2.41 -1.40
C LEU A 78 7.21 1.38 -1.27
N GLY A 79 7.56 0.14 -0.91
CA GLY A 79 6.57 -0.90 -0.65
C GLY A 79 5.58 -0.50 0.43
N GLN A 80 6.08 0.01 1.57
CA GLN A 80 5.24 0.46 2.68
C GLN A 80 4.36 1.65 2.28
N SER A 81 4.88 2.59 1.50
CA SER A 81 4.12 3.76 1.00
C SER A 81 2.88 3.33 0.20
N ILE A 82 3.03 2.40 -0.75
CA ILE A 82 1.93 1.87 -1.55
C ILE A 82 0.90 1.13 -0.67
N ALA A 83 1.36 0.32 0.27
CA ALA A 83 0.47 -0.41 1.17
C ALA A 83 -0.29 0.53 2.11
N LEU A 84 0.35 1.59 2.61
CA LEU A 84 -0.31 2.63 3.40
C LEU A 84 -1.39 3.35 2.62
N ASP A 85 -1.14 3.76 1.36
CA ASP A 85 -2.17 4.38 0.51
C ASP A 85 -3.39 3.48 0.34
N TYR A 86 -3.18 2.16 0.17
CA TYR A 86 -4.26 1.18 0.12
C TYR A 86 -5.09 1.16 1.41
N TYR A 87 -4.44 1.10 2.58
CA TYR A 87 -5.16 1.03 3.84
C TYR A 87 -5.89 2.34 4.19
N VAL A 88 -5.30 3.50 3.88
CA VAL A 88 -5.97 4.80 4.04
C VAL A 88 -7.28 4.83 3.26
N ARG A 89 -7.27 4.40 1.98
CA ARG A 89 -8.48 4.32 1.16
C ARG A 89 -9.52 3.34 1.70
N GLN A 90 -9.07 2.19 2.21
CA GLN A 90 -9.96 1.23 2.86
C GLN A 90 -10.65 1.82 4.10
N VAL A 91 -9.95 2.65 4.88
CA VAL A 91 -10.52 3.39 6.00
C VAL A 91 -11.46 4.49 5.53
N ASP A 92 -11.09 5.28 4.53
CA ASP A 92 -11.95 6.34 3.97
C ASP A 92 -13.27 5.78 3.44
N GLY A 93 -13.22 4.65 2.72
CA GLY A 93 -14.41 3.96 2.23
C GLY A 93 -15.33 3.48 3.36
N MET A 94 -14.74 3.03 4.47
CA MET A 94 -15.51 2.66 5.67
C MET A 94 -16.15 3.88 6.33
N VAL A 95 -15.42 4.99 6.46
CA VAL A 95 -15.95 6.25 7.02
C VAL A 95 -17.08 6.81 6.16
N ALA A 96 -16.97 6.72 4.83
CA ALA A 96 -18.03 7.13 3.92
C ALA A 96 -19.30 6.30 4.11
N GLU A 97 -19.16 4.97 4.21
CA GLU A 97 -20.31 4.08 4.46
C GLU A 97 -20.98 4.36 5.82
N PHE A 98 -20.19 4.60 6.87
CA PHE A 98 -20.72 5.01 8.17
C PHE A 98 -21.42 6.38 8.12
N THR A 99 -20.88 7.32 7.36
CA THR A 99 -21.48 8.65 7.20
C THR A 99 -22.83 8.55 6.52
N ASP A 100 -22.97 7.69 5.50
CA ASP A 100 -24.25 7.43 4.84
C ASP A 100 -25.27 6.78 5.77
N ILE A 101 -24.85 5.83 6.60
CA ILE A 101 -25.70 5.20 7.63
C ILE A 101 -26.17 6.26 8.64
N ASN A 102 -25.25 7.07 9.16
CA ASN A 102 -25.56 8.10 10.14
C ASN A 102 -26.53 9.15 9.57
N ARG A 103 -26.36 9.54 8.31
CA ARG A 103 -27.29 10.45 7.61
C ARG A 103 -28.68 9.83 7.43
N GLY A 104 -28.76 8.53 7.12
CA GLY A 104 -30.04 7.81 7.04
C GLY A 104 -30.74 7.74 8.40
N MET A 105 -29.98 7.47 9.46
CA MET A 105 -30.46 7.47 10.84
C MET A 105 -30.92 8.86 11.29
N GLU A 106 -30.18 9.92 10.99
CA GLU A 106 -30.55 11.30 11.33
C GLU A 106 -31.91 11.70 10.73
N LYS A 107 -32.17 11.31 9.48
CA LYS A 107 -33.44 11.60 8.79
C LYS A 107 -34.62 10.79 9.30
N THR A 108 -34.40 9.55 9.69
CA THR A 108 -35.48 8.60 10.03
C THR A 108 -35.68 8.45 11.53
N GLY A 109 -34.73 8.91 12.36
CA GLY A 109 -34.70 8.72 13.81
C GLY A 109 -34.54 7.26 14.25
N THR A 110 -34.35 6.33 13.31
CA THR A 110 -34.29 4.89 13.59
C THR A 110 -33.10 4.26 12.88
N PHE A 111 -32.34 3.45 13.62
CA PHE A 111 -31.26 2.68 13.03
C PHE A 111 -31.84 1.47 12.31
N THR A 112 -31.99 1.56 10.98
CA THR A 112 -32.49 0.47 10.14
C THR A 112 -31.35 -0.06 9.27
N MET A 113 -30.79 -1.20 9.66
CA MET A 113 -29.71 -1.86 8.93
C MET A 113 -29.85 -3.38 9.03
N ASP A 114 -29.52 -4.08 7.94
CA ASP A 114 -29.43 -5.53 7.95
C ASP A 114 -28.27 -5.96 8.87
N SER A 115 -28.53 -6.87 9.82
CA SER A 115 -27.53 -7.37 10.75
C SER A 115 -26.31 -7.98 10.02
N LYS A 116 -26.51 -8.63 8.88
CA LYS A 116 -25.43 -9.15 8.04
C LYS A 116 -24.52 -8.03 7.55
N LYS A 117 -25.11 -6.92 7.11
CA LYS A 117 -24.36 -5.76 6.62
C LYS A 117 -23.58 -5.11 7.77
N LEU A 118 -24.17 -5.03 8.97
CA LEU A 118 -23.47 -4.54 10.16
C LEU A 118 -22.25 -5.41 10.52
N PHE A 119 -22.43 -6.73 10.55
CA PHE A 119 -21.32 -7.66 10.82
C PHE A 119 -20.22 -7.58 9.76
N GLN A 120 -20.55 -7.35 8.49
CA GLN A 120 -19.57 -7.15 7.43
C GLN A 120 -18.74 -5.88 7.65
N ILE A 121 -19.36 -4.76 8.02
CA ILE A 121 -18.64 -3.50 8.29
C ILE A 121 -17.70 -3.68 9.49
N VAL A 122 -18.20 -4.24 10.60
CA VAL A 122 -17.38 -4.47 11.80
C VAL A 122 -16.23 -5.45 11.51
N GLY A 123 -16.50 -6.52 10.77
CA GLY A 123 -15.49 -7.49 10.36
C GLY A 123 -14.41 -6.87 9.47
N LYS A 124 -14.80 -6.02 8.52
CA LYS A 124 -13.87 -5.30 7.64
C LYS A 124 -13.01 -4.30 8.42
N ALA A 125 -13.60 -3.57 9.36
CA ALA A 125 -12.88 -2.64 10.25
C ALA A 125 -11.80 -3.37 11.06
N ASN A 126 -12.17 -4.47 11.72
CA ASN A 126 -11.25 -5.26 12.54
C ASN A 126 -10.13 -5.89 11.72
N SER A 127 -10.45 -6.41 10.53
CA SER A 127 -9.45 -7.00 9.63
C SER A 127 -8.47 -5.95 9.13
N ASN A 128 -8.95 -4.75 8.76
CA ASN A 128 -8.09 -3.64 8.34
C ASN A 128 -7.16 -3.19 9.46
N LEU A 129 -7.67 -3.04 10.69
CA LEU A 129 -6.87 -2.68 11.87
C LEU A 129 -5.78 -3.72 12.14
N ALA A 130 -6.14 -5.01 12.11
CA ALA A 130 -5.19 -6.10 12.29
C ALA A 130 -4.11 -6.10 11.19
N ASP A 131 -4.50 -5.89 9.94
CA ASP A 131 -3.57 -5.86 8.81
C ASP A 131 -2.60 -4.68 8.87
N VAL A 132 -3.09 -3.48 9.21
CA VAL A 132 -2.25 -2.28 9.39
C VAL A 132 -1.28 -2.46 10.56
N ILE A 133 -1.74 -3.02 11.68
CA ILE A 133 -0.89 -3.23 12.87
C ILE A 133 0.15 -4.32 12.60
N LEU A 134 -0.28 -5.48 12.11
CA LEU A 134 0.57 -6.68 12.03
C LEU A 134 1.48 -6.69 10.80
N LYS A 135 1.02 -6.15 9.65
CA LYS A 135 1.77 -6.28 8.39
C LYS A 135 2.64 -5.08 8.08
N LEU A 136 2.24 -3.86 8.47
CA LEU A 136 3.03 -2.65 8.25
C LEU A 136 4.01 -2.31 9.38
N GLY A 137 3.90 -2.98 10.53
CA GLY A 137 4.85 -2.81 11.64
C GLY A 137 4.83 -1.41 12.26
N LEU A 138 3.70 -0.69 12.20
CA LEU A 138 3.58 0.70 12.67
C LEU A 138 3.79 0.90 14.19
N PHE A 139 4.13 -0.15 14.94
CA PHE A 139 4.37 -0.12 16.39
C PHE A 139 5.60 -0.92 16.87
N GLU A 140 6.54 -1.28 15.98
CA GLU A 140 7.88 -1.75 16.40
C GLU A 140 8.94 -0.65 16.36
#